data_AF-A0A3B9QZ72-F1
#
_entry.id   AF-A0A3B9QZ72-F1
#
_cell.length_a   1.000
_cell.length_b   1.000
_cell.length_c   1.000
_cell.angle_alpha   90.00
_cell.angle_beta   90.00
_cell.angle_gamma   90.00
#
_symmetry.space_group_name_H-M   'P 1'
#
loop_
_entity.id
_entity.type
_entity.pdbx_description
1 polymer ?
#
loop_
_entity_poly.entity_id
_entity_poly.type
_entity_poly.pdbx_seq_one_letter_code
_entity_poly.pdbx_strand_id
1 'polypeptide(L)'
;DVDLIEGLSPAISIEQKATSHNPRSTVGTVTEIYDYLRLLYARVGEPRCPDHDVTLAASTVSEMVDRVLALEEGTRILLLAPVVQDRKGEYQQLLKGLLSQGFIRARIDGVVHELDTPPELDRKRKHSIDVVVDRVVIKPDIA
;
A
#
# COMPACT_ATOMS: atom_id res chain seq x y z
N ASP A 1 22.50 58.08 3.59
CA ASP A 1 21.73 57.36 4.62
C ASP A 1 20.46 56.81 4.03
N VAL A 2 20.23 55.51 4.22
CA VAL A 2 18.99 54.83 3.85
C VAL A 2 18.37 54.37 5.16
N ASP A 3 17.21 54.92 5.50
CA ASP A 3 16.47 54.55 6.70
C ASP A 3 16.00 53.09 6.59
N LEU A 4 16.40 52.28 7.57
CA LEU A 4 15.94 50.91 7.71
C LEU A 4 14.45 50.94 8.07
N ILE A 5 13.58 50.49 7.15
CA ILE A 5 12.14 50.39 7.40
C ILE A 5 11.87 49.04 8.08
N GLU A 6 11.67 49.07 9.40
CA GLU A 6 11.17 47.94 10.19
C GLU A 6 9.64 48.04 10.35
N GLY A 7 8.96 46.89 10.50
CA GLY A 7 7.52 46.85 10.81
C GLY A 7 6.56 46.63 9.63
N LEU A 8 7.05 46.22 8.46
CA LEU A 8 6.15 45.82 7.36
C LEU A 8 5.45 44.50 7.69
N SER A 9 4.11 44.52 7.66
CA SER A 9 3.32 43.30 7.75
C SER A 9 3.61 42.40 6.53
N PRO A 10 3.52 41.06 6.68
CA PRO A 10 3.67 40.14 5.56
C PRO A 10 2.73 40.53 4.42
N ALA A 11 3.30 40.86 3.26
CA ALA A 11 2.52 41.22 2.08
C ALA A 11 2.12 39.96 1.30
N ILE A 12 0.86 39.85 0.92
CA ILE A 12 0.36 38.81 0.02
C ILE A 12 -0.01 39.49 -1.29
N SER A 13 0.63 39.07 -2.39
CA SER A 13 0.25 39.52 -3.73
C SER A 13 -0.86 38.62 -4.28
N ILE A 14 -1.94 39.23 -4.74
CA ILE A 14 -3.04 38.53 -5.43
C ILE A 14 -3.00 38.99 -6.89
N GLU A 15 -2.37 38.19 -7.73
CA GLU A 15 -2.20 38.44 -9.16
C GLU A 15 -2.87 37.34 -9.98
N GLN A 16 -3.43 37.69 -11.14
CA GLN A 16 -3.94 36.71 -12.10
C GLN A 16 -2.76 36.05 -12.82
N LYS A 17 -2.11 35.09 -12.15
CA LYS A 17 -1.04 34.29 -12.73
C LYS A 17 -1.63 33.27 -13.71
N ALA A 18 -1.02 33.11 -14.89
CA ALA A 18 -1.43 32.09 -15.85
C ALA A 18 -1.46 30.71 -15.16
N THR A 19 -2.56 29.99 -15.33
CA THR A 19 -2.79 28.71 -14.66
C THR A 19 -1.73 27.68 -15.06
N SER A 20 -1.09 27.07 -14.07
CA SER A 20 -0.21 25.91 -14.29
C SER A 20 -1.01 24.80 -14.95
N HIS A 21 -0.58 24.37 -16.14
CA HIS A 21 -1.28 23.36 -16.94
C HIS A 21 -0.93 21.94 -16.43
N ASN A 22 -1.29 21.63 -15.18
CA ASN A 22 -1.22 20.27 -14.66
C ASN A 22 -2.58 19.59 -14.87
N PRO A 23 -2.69 18.55 -15.72
CA PRO A 23 -3.97 17.89 -16.00
C PRO A 23 -4.61 17.21 -14.78
N ARG A 24 -3.87 17.05 -13.67
CA ARG A 24 -4.39 16.52 -12.41
C ARG A 24 -4.86 17.59 -11.43
N SER A 25 -4.58 18.87 -11.71
CA SER A 25 -5.02 19.97 -10.87
C SER A 25 -6.43 20.41 -11.28
N THR A 26 -7.34 20.35 -10.32
CA THR A 26 -8.73 20.79 -10.45
C THR A 26 -9.00 21.92 -9.46
N VAL A 27 -10.12 22.63 -9.63
CA VAL A 27 -10.57 23.64 -8.66
C VAL A 27 -10.56 23.08 -7.23
N GLY A 28 -11.05 21.86 -7.04
CA GLY A 28 -11.08 21.21 -5.73
C GLY A 28 -9.69 20.95 -5.12
N THR A 29 -8.66 20.74 -5.93
CA THR A 29 -7.27 20.62 -5.44
C THR A 29 -6.66 21.98 -5.11
N VAL A 30 -7.01 23.03 -5.87
CA VAL A 30 -6.47 24.40 -5.65
C VAL A 30 -7.08 25.03 -4.40
N THR A 31 -8.36 24.75 -4.14
CA THR A 31 -9.07 25.26 -2.96
C THR A 31 -9.00 24.31 -1.77
N GLU A 32 -8.23 23.21 -1.86
CA GLU A 32 -8.12 22.15 -0.85
C GLU A 32 -9.44 21.43 -0.48
N ILE A 33 -10.57 21.80 -1.09
CA ILE A 33 -11.90 21.18 -0.87
C ILE A 33 -11.84 19.67 -1.12
N TYR A 34 -11.07 19.23 -2.13
CA TYR A 34 -10.91 17.82 -2.43
C TYR A 34 -10.26 17.05 -1.27
N ASP A 35 -9.34 17.67 -0.53
CA ASP A 35 -8.70 17.02 0.62
C ASP A 35 -9.66 16.90 1.81
N TYR A 36 -10.53 17.91 2.02
CA TYR A 36 -11.64 17.79 2.98
C TYR A 36 -12.65 16.72 2.57
N LEU A 37 -13.00 16.63 1.29
CA LEU A 37 -13.89 15.58 0.79
C LEU A 37 -13.27 14.19 1.00
N ARG A 38 -11.98 14.03 0.75
CA ARG A 38 -11.28 12.76 1.02
C ARG A 38 -11.37 12.37 2.49
N LEU A 39 -11.17 13.31 3.41
CA LEU A 39 -11.31 13.06 4.85
C LEU A 39 -12.75 12.70 5.22
N LEU A 40 -13.73 13.38 4.65
CA LEU A 40 -15.15 13.09 4.85
C LEU A 40 -15.47 11.65 4.43
N TYR A 41 -15.20 11.29 3.17
CA TYR A 41 -15.47 9.95 2.66
C TYR A 41 -14.67 8.86 3.38
N ALA A 42 -13.43 9.13 3.81
CA ALA A 42 -12.64 8.16 4.56
C ALA A 42 -13.19 7.90 5.98
N ARG A 43 -13.84 8.89 6.60
CA ARG A 43 -14.35 8.77 7.98
C ARG A 43 -15.80 8.30 8.07
N VAL A 44 -16.66 8.76 7.17
CA VAL A 44 -18.11 8.48 7.24
C VAL A 44 -18.66 7.78 5.99
N GLY A 45 -17.83 7.57 4.96
CA GLY A 45 -18.26 6.84 3.78
C GLY A 45 -18.44 5.35 4.08
N GLU A 46 -19.56 4.79 3.62
CA GLU A 46 -19.80 3.35 3.62
C GLU A 46 -19.21 2.76 2.33
N PRO A 47 -18.11 1.98 2.40
CA PRO A 47 -17.53 1.38 1.21
C PRO A 47 -18.44 0.26 0.70
N ARG A 48 -18.66 0.22 -0.62
CA ARG A 48 -19.50 -0.78 -1.28
C ARG A 48 -18.76 -1.50 -2.39
N CYS A 49 -19.10 -2.76 -2.60
CA CYS A 49 -18.59 -3.54 -3.72
C CYS A 49 -19.21 -3.02 -5.04
N PRO A 50 -18.41 -2.67 -6.06
CA PRO A 50 -18.92 -2.10 -7.31
C PRO A 50 -19.78 -3.09 -8.12
N ASP A 51 -19.57 -4.40 -7.94
CA ASP A 51 -20.27 -5.43 -8.71
C ASP A 51 -21.54 -5.95 -8.01
N HIS A 52 -21.54 -5.96 -6.67
CA HIS A 52 -22.57 -6.63 -5.87
C HIS A 52 -23.40 -5.67 -4.99
N ASP A 53 -23.03 -4.39 -4.92
CA ASP A 53 -23.67 -3.34 -4.07
C ASP A 53 -23.80 -3.72 -2.58
N VAL A 54 -22.96 -4.64 -2.10
CA VAL A 54 -22.88 -5.01 -0.69
C VAL A 54 -21.87 -4.14 0.05
N THR A 55 -22.15 -3.86 1.32
CA THR A 55 -21.25 -3.12 2.22
C THR A 55 -19.96 -3.92 2.46
N LEU A 56 -18.82 -3.27 2.29
CA LEU A 56 -17.51 -3.85 2.60
C LEU A 56 -17.23 -3.67 4.10
N ALA A 57 -17.35 -4.75 4.86
CA ALA A 57 -16.99 -4.78 6.27
C ALA A 57 -15.61 -5.41 6.48
N ALA A 58 -14.94 -5.03 7.57
CA ALA A 58 -13.73 -5.71 8.00
C ALA A 58 -14.09 -7.16 8.36
N SER A 59 -13.32 -8.11 7.83
CA SER A 59 -13.54 -9.53 8.11
C SER A 59 -12.79 -9.95 9.35
N THR A 60 -13.41 -10.82 10.17
CA THR A 60 -12.70 -11.42 11.30
C THR A 60 -11.70 -12.47 10.82
N VAL A 61 -10.68 -12.77 11.63
CA VAL A 61 -9.71 -13.83 11.29
C VAL A 61 -10.42 -15.17 11.07
N SER A 62 -11.41 -15.50 11.91
CA SER A 62 -12.25 -16.69 11.75
C SER A 62 -12.95 -16.73 10.40
N GLU A 63 -13.61 -15.65 9.98
CA GLU A 63 -14.26 -15.59 8.66
C GLU A 63 -13.28 -15.72 7.48
N MET A 64 -12.03 -15.26 7.66
CA MET A 64 -10.98 -15.45 6.65
C MET A 64 -10.55 -16.92 6.59
N VAL A 65 -10.40 -17.58 7.73
CA VAL A 65 -10.10 -19.02 7.82
C VAL A 65 -11.24 -19.85 7.21
N ASP A 66 -12.49 -19.56 7.57
CA ASP A 66 -13.67 -20.25 7.05
C ASP A 66 -13.75 -20.16 5.51
N ARG A 67 -13.46 -18.97 4.95
CA ARG A 67 -13.39 -18.78 3.50
C ARG A 67 -12.29 -19.60 2.83
N VAL A 68 -11.14 -19.73 3.47
CA VAL A 68 -10.03 -20.55 2.96
C VAL A 68 -10.37 -22.04 3.05
N LEU A 69 -11.02 -22.48 4.13
CA LEU A 69 -11.49 -23.87 4.31
C LEU A 69 -12.62 -24.25 3.34
N ALA A 70 -13.38 -23.28 2.84
CA ALA A 70 -14.42 -23.49 1.83
C ALA A 70 -13.89 -23.74 0.41
N LEU A 71 -12.58 -23.64 0.18
CA LEU A 71 -11.95 -23.98 -1.11
C LEU A 71 -11.98 -25.50 -1.35
N GLU A 72 -11.85 -25.91 -2.62
CA GLU A 72 -11.88 -27.32 -3.00
C GLU A 72 -10.78 -28.13 -2.30
N GLU A 73 -11.11 -29.35 -1.88
CA GLU A 73 -10.16 -30.25 -1.24
C GLU A 73 -8.96 -30.53 -2.17
N GLY A 74 -7.76 -30.54 -1.61
CA GLY A 74 -6.51 -30.71 -2.34
C GLY A 74 -5.95 -29.41 -2.94
N THR A 75 -6.67 -28.28 -2.82
CA THR A 75 -6.15 -26.96 -3.23
C THR A 75 -4.88 -26.64 -2.46
N ARG A 76 -3.81 -26.29 -3.19
CA ARG A 76 -2.51 -25.89 -2.62
C ARG A 76 -2.43 -24.39 -2.54
N ILE A 77 -2.20 -23.86 -1.34
CA ILE A 77 -2.20 -22.44 -1.06
C ILE A 77 -0.86 -22.04 -0.47
N LEU A 78 -0.34 -20.90 -0.96
CA LEU A 78 0.76 -20.19 -0.35
C LEU A 78 0.16 -19.05 0.49
N LEU A 79 0.37 -19.10 1.81
CA LEU A 79 0.01 -18.00 2.68
C LEU A 79 1.12 -16.94 2.64
N LEU A 80 0.78 -15.77 2.12
CA LEU A 80 1.73 -14.70 1.83
C LEU A 80 1.46 -13.46 2.69
N ALA A 81 2.52 -12.88 3.23
CA ALA A 81 2.46 -11.61 3.95
C ALA A 81 3.14 -10.51 3.12
N PRO A 82 2.40 -9.54 2.55
CA PRO A 82 2.99 -8.47 1.76
C PRO A 82 3.70 -7.45 2.67
N VAL A 83 5.03 -7.42 2.61
CA VAL A 83 5.86 -6.49 3.42
C VAL A 83 6.25 -5.25 2.62
N VAL A 84 6.37 -5.36 1.29
CA VAL A 84 6.64 -4.24 0.39
C VAL A 84 5.70 -4.34 -0.80
N GLN A 85 5.01 -3.23 -1.11
CA GLN A 85 4.07 -3.15 -2.23
C GLN A 85 4.41 -1.95 -3.11
N ASP A 86 4.85 -2.21 -4.34
CA ASP A 86 5.12 -1.21 -5.39
C ASP A 86 6.01 -0.03 -4.97
N ARG A 87 7.01 -0.29 -4.12
CA ARG A 87 7.97 0.72 -3.65
C ARG A 87 9.35 0.52 -4.26
N LYS A 88 10.08 1.62 -4.41
CA LYS A 88 11.45 1.60 -4.93
C LYS A 88 12.45 1.33 -3.83
N GLY A 89 13.44 0.47 -4.09
CA GLY A 89 14.51 0.19 -3.13
C GLY A 89 15.21 -1.13 -3.40
N GLU A 90 16.39 -1.31 -2.80
CA GLU A 90 17.19 -2.54 -2.94
C GLU A 90 16.83 -3.60 -1.88
N TYR A 91 16.18 -3.19 -0.79
CA TYR A 91 15.64 -4.05 0.29
C TYR A 91 16.60 -5.09 0.92
N GLN A 92 17.92 -4.98 0.72
CA GLN A 92 18.88 -5.96 1.25
C GLN A 92 18.80 -6.14 2.77
N GLN A 93 18.65 -5.04 3.52
CA GLN A 93 18.52 -5.10 4.99
C GLN A 93 17.21 -5.77 5.43
N LEU A 94 16.12 -5.54 4.69
CA LEU A 94 14.83 -6.19 4.94
C LEU A 94 14.94 -7.70 4.73
N LEU A 95 15.52 -8.13 3.60
CA LEU A 95 15.67 -9.55 3.26
C LEU A 95 16.55 -10.29 4.27
N LYS A 96 17.66 -9.68 4.70
CA LYS A 96 18.51 -10.21 5.79
C LYS A 96 17.75 -10.29 7.12
N GLY A 97 16.94 -9.27 7.43
CA GLY A 97 16.09 -9.26 8.61
C GLY A 97 15.08 -10.42 8.61
N LEU A 98 14.43 -10.67 7.47
CA LEU A 98 13.50 -11.79 7.31
C LEU A 98 14.19 -13.15 7.46
N LEU A 99 15.38 -13.30 6.89
CA LEU A 99 16.18 -14.51 7.06
C LEU A 99 16.55 -14.73 8.54
N SER A 100 16.92 -13.66 9.26
CA SER A 100 17.25 -13.75 10.70
C SER A 100 16.04 -14.11 11.58
N GLN A 101 14.82 -13.82 11.12
CA GLN A 101 13.58 -14.22 11.77
C GLN A 101 13.20 -15.68 11.46
N GLY A 102 13.98 -16.38 10.62
CA GLY A 102 13.78 -17.78 10.26
C GLY A 102 12.93 -18.00 9.01
N PHE A 103 12.56 -16.94 8.28
CA PHE A 103 11.88 -17.12 7.00
C PHE A 103 12.86 -17.60 5.93
N ILE A 104 12.44 -18.60 5.15
CA ILE A 104 13.30 -19.24 4.14
C ILE A 104 12.95 -18.75 2.73
N ARG A 105 11.69 -18.39 2.48
CA ARG A 105 11.20 -18.05 1.13
C ARG A 105 10.45 -16.73 1.13
N ALA A 106 10.63 -15.98 0.05
CA ALA A 106 9.86 -14.79 -0.26
C ALA A 106 9.52 -14.77 -1.75
N ARG A 107 8.32 -14.31 -2.08
CA ARG A 107 7.93 -13.98 -3.45
C ARG A 107 8.33 -12.54 -3.73
N ILE A 108 9.25 -12.35 -4.67
CA ILE A 108 9.76 -11.04 -5.08
C ILE A 108 9.37 -10.84 -6.54
N ASP A 109 8.64 -9.77 -6.83
CA ASP A 109 8.13 -9.44 -8.17
C ASP A 109 7.38 -10.60 -8.84
N GLY A 110 6.63 -11.37 -8.04
CA GLY A 110 5.83 -12.50 -8.50
C GLY A 110 6.56 -13.85 -8.55
N VAL A 111 7.88 -13.88 -8.37
CA VAL A 111 8.69 -15.12 -8.40
C VAL A 111 9.13 -15.50 -7.00
N VAL A 112 9.01 -16.78 -6.64
CA VAL A 112 9.43 -17.29 -5.33
C VAL A 112 10.93 -17.54 -5.33
N HIS A 113 11.64 -16.85 -4.43
CA HIS A 113 13.07 -16.98 -4.19
C HIS A 113 13.35 -17.47 -2.78
N GLU A 114 14.49 -18.14 -2.60
CA GLU A 114 15.01 -18.46 -1.28
C GLU A 114 15.77 -17.24 -0.73
N LEU A 115 15.53 -16.93 0.55
CA LEU A 115 16.08 -15.75 1.22
C LEU A 115 17.58 -15.87 1.52
N ASP A 116 18.15 -17.07 1.43
CA ASP A 116 19.59 -17.30 1.52
C ASP A 116 20.32 -16.82 0.27
N THR A 117 19.67 -16.89 -0.90
CA THR A 117 20.21 -16.39 -2.17
C THR A 117 19.20 -15.47 -2.86
N PRO A 118 18.91 -14.29 -2.27
CA PRO A 118 17.93 -13.38 -2.83
C PRO A 118 18.45 -12.74 -4.13
N PRO A 119 17.56 -12.40 -5.08
CA PRO A 119 17.93 -11.64 -6.26
C PRO A 119 18.40 -10.22 -5.88
N GLU A 120 19.32 -9.66 -6.67
CA GLU A 120 19.66 -8.24 -6.54
C GLU A 120 18.52 -7.37 -7.09
N LEU A 121 18.10 -6.40 -6.27
CA LEU A 121 17.01 -5.48 -6.60
C LEU A 121 17.57 -4.10 -6.97
N ASP A 122 17.01 -3.50 -8.02
CA ASP A 122 17.44 -2.20 -8.53
C ASP A 122 16.74 -1.07 -7.75
N ARG A 123 17.53 -0.23 -7.07
CA ARG A 123 17.03 0.92 -6.30
C ARG A 123 16.08 1.84 -7.07
N LYS A 124 16.20 1.92 -8.39
CA LYS A 124 15.40 2.82 -9.24
C LYS A 124 14.06 2.21 -9.65
N ARG A 125 13.92 0.89 -9.60
CA ARG A 125 12.72 0.15 -9.97
C ARG A 125 11.82 -0.06 -8.77
N LYS A 126 10.52 -0.23 -9.04
CA LYS A 126 9.55 -0.61 -8.03
C LYS A 126 9.56 -2.11 -7.88
N HIS A 127 9.50 -2.57 -6.63
CA HIS A 127 9.49 -3.97 -6.28
C HIS A 127 8.32 -4.27 -5.34
N SER A 128 7.84 -5.51 -5.40
CA SER A 128 6.86 -6.06 -4.48
C SER A 128 7.43 -7.32 -3.84
N ILE A 129 7.39 -7.38 -2.51
CA ILE A 129 8.00 -8.45 -1.71
C ILE A 129 6.94 -9.00 -0.76
N ASP A 130 6.61 -10.27 -0.93
CA ASP A 130 5.71 -11.03 -0.07
C ASP A 130 6.48 -12.16 0.61
N VAL A 131 6.42 -12.25 1.95
CA VAL A 131 7.04 -13.35 2.68
C VAL A 131 6.14 -14.58 2.59
N VAL A 132 6.74 -15.76 2.34
CA VAL A 132 5.99 -17.02 2.42
C VAL A 132 5.92 -17.43 3.89
N VAL A 133 4.74 -17.27 4.49
CA VAL A 133 4.48 -17.60 5.90
C VAL A 133 4.22 -19.10 6.03
N ASP A 134 3.35 -19.64 5.18
CA ASP A 134 2.98 -21.05 5.25
C ASP A 134 2.61 -21.61 3.87
N ARG A 135 2.62 -22.95 3.76
CA ARG A 135 2.21 -23.72 2.60
C ARG A 135 1.18 -24.74 3.05
N VAL A 136 -0.07 -24.49 2.72
CA VAL A 136 -1.20 -25.28 3.19
C VAL A 136 -1.79 -26.04 2.01
N VAL A 137 -2.21 -27.29 2.25
CA VAL A 137 -3.00 -28.07 1.29
C VAL A 137 -4.33 -28.33 1.93
N ILE A 138 -5.43 -27.79 1.39
CA ILE A 138 -6.75 -27.93 1.99
C ILE A 138 -7.12 -29.41 2.13
N LYS A 139 -7.39 -29.83 3.36
CA LYS A 139 -7.81 -31.18 3.75
C LYS A 139 -8.92 -31.06 4.80
N PRO A 140 -9.80 -32.07 4.94
CA PRO A 140 -10.90 -32.04 5.90
C PRO A 140 -10.44 -31.88 7.36
N ASP A 141 -9.25 -32.40 7.70
CA ASP A 141 -8.73 -32.47 9.07
C ASP A 141 -7.74 -31.35 9.43
N ILE A 142 -7.76 -30.21 8.71
CA ILE A 142 -6.82 -29.10 8.95
C ILE A 142 -7.23 -28.17 10.11
N ALA A 143 -8.48 -28.24 10.55
CA ALA A 143 -9.04 -27.39 11.60
C ALA A 143 -8.72 -27.90 13.02
#